data_AF-A0A2R6PF78-F1
#
_entry.id   AF-A0A2R6PF78-F1
#
_cell.length_a   1.000
_cell.length_b   1.000
_cell.length_c   1.000
_cell.angle_alpha   90.00
_cell.angle_beta   90.00
_cell.angle_gamma   90.00
#
_symmetry.space_group_name_H-M   'P 1'
#
loop_
_entity.id
_entity.type
_entity.pdbx_description
1 polymer ?
#
loop_
_entity_poly.entity_id
_entity_poly.type
_entity_poly.pdbx_seq_one_letter_code
_entity_poly.pdbx_strand_id
1 'polypeptide(L)'
;MVRAGIFRNAFNVHVDYDDPTSYRMDGPNTLTRATCHRCRTHLGWEYVYVPVRSILIQPGRFLLKLNKLLVWDGSQILYALTREPIEDGSD
;
A
#
# COMPACT_ATOMS: atom_id res chain seq x y z
N MET A 1 15.34 1.36 -3.18
CA MET A 1 14.00 1.34 -3.80
C MET A 1 13.09 0.48 -2.93
N VAL A 2 11.94 1.00 -2.49
CA VAL A 2 11.01 0.23 -1.65
C VAL A 2 10.30 -0.80 -2.53
N ARG A 3 10.29 -2.08 -2.14
CA ARG A 3 9.49 -3.11 -2.81
C ARG A 3 8.02 -2.90 -2.46
N ALA A 4 7.24 -2.48 -3.45
CA ALA A 4 5.83 -2.15 -3.32
C ALA A 4 5.00 -2.86 -4.39
N GLY A 5 3.73 -3.14 -4.05
CA GLY A 5 2.72 -3.63 -4.99
C GLY A 5 1.71 -2.53 -5.32
N ILE A 6 1.14 -2.59 -6.52
CA ILE A 6 0.03 -1.72 -6.92
C ILE A 6 -1.28 -2.49 -6.80
N PHE A 7 -2.21 -1.95 -6.02
CA PHE A 7 -3.49 -2.57 -5.71
C PHE A 7 -4.64 -1.71 -6.23
N ARG A 8 -5.66 -2.38 -6.77
CA ARG A 8 -6.86 -1.74 -7.30
C ARG A 8 -7.75 -1.17 -6.19
N ASN A 9 -7.90 -1.92 -5.09
CA ASN A 9 -8.73 -1.59 -3.95
C ASN A 9 -7.94 -1.90 -2.67
N ALA A 10 -8.20 -1.15 -1.61
CA ALA A 10 -7.71 -1.44 -0.27
C ALA A 10 -8.81 -1.12 0.76
N PHE A 11 -8.94 -1.98 1.77
CA PHE A 11 -9.89 -1.82 2.87
C PHE A 11 -9.15 -1.63 4.18
N ASN A 12 -9.80 -1.02 5.18
CA ASN A 12 -9.20 -0.68 6.47
C ASN A 12 -7.97 0.24 6.34
N VAL A 13 -8.00 1.13 5.34
CA VAL A 13 -6.97 2.15 5.08
C VAL A 13 -7.57 3.52 5.30
N HIS A 14 -6.81 4.39 5.98
CA HIS A 14 -7.08 5.83 6.06
C HIS A 14 -6.14 6.56 5.09
N VAL A 15 -6.71 7.46 4.28
CA VAL A 15 -5.99 8.25 3.29
C VAL A 15 -6.03 9.72 3.70
N ASP A 16 -4.86 10.35 3.77
CA ASP A 16 -4.70 11.68 4.34
C ASP A 16 -4.97 12.79 3.28
N TYR A 17 -6.22 12.97 2.84
CA TYR A 17 -6.54 14.02 1.84
C TYR A 17 -6.48 15.44 2.43
N ASP A 18 -6.71 15.59 3.74
CA ASP A 18 -6.81 16.89 4.40
C ASP A 18 -5.46 17.44 4.92
N ASP A 19 -4.38 16.65 4.79
CA ASP A 19 -3.04 17.05 5.21
C ASP A 19 -2.14 17.33 4.00
N PRO A 20 -1.86 18.61 3.66
CA PRO A 20 -0.98 18.96 2.56
C PRO A 20 0.43 18.38 2.67
N THR A 21 0.90 18.08 3.89
CA THR A 21 2.25 17.52 4.14
C THR A 21 2.33 16.02 3.84
N SER A 22 1.18 15.37 3.63
CA SER A 22 1.09 13.95 3.28
C SER A 22 1.35 13.67 1.80
N TYR A 23 1.24 14.70 0.95
CA TYR A 23 1.40 14.61 -0.49
C TYR A 23 2.87 14.47 -0.90
N ARG A 24 3.12 13.68 -1.93
CA ARG A 24 4.46 13.50 -2.52
C ARG A 24 4.40 13.26 -4.02
N MET A 25 5.54 13.47 -4.68
CA MET A 25 5.74 13.14 -6.07
C MET A 25 6.33 11.73 -6.25
N ASP A 26 5.90 11.07 -7.33
CA ASP A 26 6.46 9.84 -7.89
C ASP A 26 6.56 10.01 -9.41
N GLY A 27 7.70 10.53 -9.87
CA GLY A 27 7.84 11.03 -11.23
C GLY A 27 6.80 12.14 -11.50
N PRO A 28 5.97 12.02 -12.55
CA PRO A 28 4.94 13.02 -12.88
C PRO A 28 3.64 12.84 -12.07
N ASN A 29 3.57 11.82 -11.20
CA ASN A 29 2.37 11.49 -10.45
C ASN A 29 2.40 12.15 -9.07
N THR A 30 1.21 12.44 -8.54
CA THR A 30 1.03 12.88 -7.16
C THR A 30 0.34 11.77 -6.38
N LEU A 31 0.87 11.51 -5.19
CA LEU A 31 0.33 10.53 -4.26
C LEU A 31 0.12 11.16 -2.89
N THR A 32 -0.82 10.62 -2.11
CA THR A 32 -1.00 10.95 -0.69
C THR A 32 -0.79 9.73 0.19
N ARG A 33 -0.52 9.95 1.49
CA ARG A 33 -0.21 8.90 2.46
C ARG A 33 -1.43 8.01 2.70
N ALA A 34 -1.16 6.70 2.75
CA ALA A 34 -2.12 5.67 3.13
C ALA A 34 -1.63 4.94 4.40
N THR A 35 -2.44 4.97 5.45
CA THR A 35 -2.15 4.34 6.74
C THR A 35 -3.17 3.28 7.11
N CYS A 36 -2.79 2.28 7.90
CA CYS A 36 -3.73 1.32 8.46
C CYS A 36 -4.70 2.05 9.38
N HIS A 37 -6.01 1.87 9.17
CA HIS A 37 -7.04 2.52 9.97
C HIS A 37 -6.90 2.21 11.47
N ARG A 38 -6.56 0.95 11.81
CA ARG A 38 -6.49 0.47 13.21
C ARG A 38 -5.17 0.82 13.90
N CYS A 39 -4.04 0.43 13.33
CA CYS A 39 -2.73 0.57 13.98
C CYS A 39 -1.94 1.81 13.53
N ARG A 40 -2.52 2.65 12.65
CA ARG A 40 -1.93 3.89 12.11
C ARG A 40 -0.57 3.71 11.41
N THR A 41 -0.16 2.47 11.18
CA THR A 41 1.09 2.15 10.47
C THR A 41 1.01 2.70 9.05
N HIS A 42 2.07 3.39 8.61
CA HIS A 42 2.20 3.80 7.22
C HIS A 42 2.33 2.56 6.32
N LEU A 43 1.31 2.31 5.50
CA LEU A 43 1.26 1.19 4.57
C LEU A 43 1.82 1.55 3.20
N GLY A 44 1.70 2.81 2.79
CA GLY A 44 2.18 3.31 1.51
C GLY A 44 1.43 4.56 1.10
N TRP A 45 0.94 4.56 -0.13
CA TRP A 45 0.31 5.73 -0.72
C TRP A 45 -0.84 5.38 -1.66
N GLU A 46 -1.69 6.36 -1.94
CA GLU A 46 -2.69 6.31 -3.01
C GLU A 46 -2.33 7.34 -4.09
N TYR A 47 -2.46 6.95 -5.36
CA TYR A 47 -2.37 7.87 -6.49
C TYR A 47 -3.57 8.80 -6.52
N VAL A 48 -3.33 10.10 -6.37
CA VAL A 48 -4.38 11.14 -6.41
C VAL A 48 -4.44 11.85 -7.76
N TYR A 49 -3.29 12.05 -8.39
CA TYR A 49 -3.19 12.66 -9.71
C TYR A 49 -2.16 11.92 -10.55
N VAL A 50 -2.56 11.55 -11.76
CA VAL A 50 -1.75 10.78 -12.73
C VAL A 50 -2.00 11.39 -14.11
N PRO A 51 -1.03 12.12 -14.69
CA PRO A 51 -1.23 12.81 -15.96
C PRO A 51 -1.34 11.84 -17.14
N VAL A 52 -0.65 10.70 -17.09
CA VAL A 52 -0.72 9.64 -18.12
C VAL A 52 -1.19 8.34 -17.45
N ARG A 53 -2.46 8.00 -17.66
CA ARG A 53 -3.09 6.83 -17.03
C ARG A 53 -2.70 5.54 -17.74
N SER A 54 -2.60 4.46 -16.97
CA SER A 54 -2.49 3.09 -17.45
C SER A 54 -3.40 2.17 -16.63
N ILE A 55 -3.50 0.90 -17.04
CA ILE A 55 -4.27 -0.12 -16.29
C ILE A 55 -3.75 -0.26 -14.84
N LEU A 56 -2.44 -0.11 -14.64
CA LEU A 56 -1.77 -0.21 -13.34
C LEU A 56 -1.80 1.11 -12.58
N ILE A 57 -1.43 2.23 -13.23
CA ILE A 57 -1.24 3.53 -12.59
C ILE A 57 -2.35 4.49 -13.07
N GLN A 58 -3.29 4.78 -12.19
CA GLN A 58 -4.35 5.77 -12.37
C GLN A 58 -4.84 6.24 -10.99
N PRO A 59 -5.59 7.35 -10.89
CA PRO A 59 -6.12 7.81 -9.61
C PRO A 59 -6.93 6.71 -8.88
N GLY A 60 -6.81 6.67 -7.55
CA GLY A 60 -7.44 5.66 -6.70
C GLY A 60 -6.68 4.34 -6.58
N ARG A 61 -5.50 4.22 -7.21
CA ARG A 61 -4.63 3.04 -7.08
C ARG A 61 -3.74 3.16 -5.85
N PHE A 62 -3.53 2.06 -5.14
CA PHE A 62 -2.71 2.03 -3.94
C PHE A 62 -1.33 1.46 -4.24
N LEU A 63 -0.28 2.22 -3.94
CA LEU A 63 1.10 1.77 -3.92
C LEU A 63 1.49 1.41 -2.48
N LEU A 64 1.43 0.12 -2.13
CA LEU A 64 1.63 -0.34 -0.76
C LEU A 64 2.94 -1.10 -0.59
N LYS A 65 3.62 -0.89 0.53
CA LYS A 65 4.90 -1.49 0.88
C LYS A 65 4.70 -2.96 1.23
N LEU A 66 5.31 -3.87 0.48
CA LEU A 66 5.10 -5.31 0.68
C LEU A 66 5.64 -5.80 2.03
N ASN A 67 6.66 -5.16 2.59
CA ASN A 67 7.17 -5.47 3.93
C ASN A 67 6.27 -4.97 5.09
N LYS A 68 5.13 -4.36 4.78
CA LYS A 68 4.11 -3.94 5.75
C LYS A 68 2.80 -4.71 5.58
N LEU A 69 2.79 -5.72 4.69
CA LEU A 69 1.61 -6.49 4.35
C LEU A 69 1.86 -7.98 4.54
N LEU A 70 0.76 -8.68 4.77
CA LEU A 70 0.67 -10.12 4.74
C LEU A 70 -0.23 -10.52 3.58
N VAL A 71 -0.05 -11.72 3.04
CA VAL A 71 -0.87 -12.28 1.97
C VAL A 71 -1.40 -13.64 2.38
N TRP A 72 -2.69 -13.87 2.15
CA TRP A 72 -3.28 -15.20 2.22
C TRP A 72 -3.15 -15.86 0.86
N ASP A 73 -2.51 -17.04 0.80
CA ASP A 73 -2.30 -17.76 -0.46
C ASP A 73 -3.42 -18.76 -0.80
N GLY A 74 -4.41 -18.91 0.06
CA GLY A 74 -5.44 -19.94 -0.02
C GLY A 74 -5.33 -21.02 1.06
N SER A 75 -4.17 -21.14 1.70
CA SER A 75 -3.87 -22.17 2.70
C SER A 75 -3.25 -21.61 3.99
N GLN A 76 -2.40 -20.59 3.89
CA GLN A 76 -1.70 -20.00 5.03
C GLN A 76 -1.45 -18.50 4.79
N ILE A 77 -1.11 -17.81 5.88
CA ILE A 77 -0.67 -16.41 5.82
C ILE A 77 0.83 -16.37 5.60
N LEU A 78 1.26 -15.58 4.61
CA LEU A 78 2.66 -15.38 4.24
C LEU A 78 3.06 -13.91 4.41
N TYR A 79 4.35 -13.64 4.59
CA TYR A 79 4.90 -12.30 4.39
C TYR A 79 4.74 -11.89 2.92
N ALA A 80 4.09 -10.75 2.64
CA ALA A 80 3.84 -10.35 1.24
C ALA A 80 5.13 -10.05 0.45
N LEU A 81 6.22 -9.69 1.15
CA LEU A 81 7.52 -9.43 0.54
C LEU A 81 8.30 -10.70 0.18
N THR A 82 8.43 -11.65 1.11
CA THR A 82 9.29 -12.84 0.95
C THR A 82 8.52 -14.07 0.46
N ARG A 83 7.20 -14.09 0.64
CA ARG A 83 6.32 -15.25 0.42
C ARG A 83 6.63 -16.44 1.34
N GLU A 84 7.38 -16.21 2.42
CA GLU A 84 7.60 -17.21 3.45
C GLU A 84 6.39 -17.26 4.39
N PRO A 85 6.05 -18.44 4.93
CA PRO A 85 5.04 -18.58 5.98
C PRO A 85 5.36 -17.71 7.20
N ILE A 86 4.32 -17.24 7.87
CA ILE A 86 4.49 -16.73 9.23
C ILE A 86 4.72 -17.94 10.13
N GLU A 87 5.82 -17.93 10.88
CA GLU A 87 6.03 -18.91 11.94
C GLU A 87 5.01 -18.64 13.05
N ASP A 88 4.15 -19.62 13.33
CA ASP A 88 3.30 -19.57 14.51
C ASP A 88 4.24 -19.50 15.72
N GLY A 89 4.23 -18.36 16.41
CA GLY A 89 4.89 -18.26 17.71
C GLY A 89 4.28 -19.32 18.61
N SER A 90 5.05 -20.34 18.95
CA SER A 90 4.68 -21.29 19.99
C SER A 90 4.62 -20.52 21.30
N ASP A 91 3.42 -20.08 21.68
CA ASP A 91 3.09 -19.67 23.05
C ASP A 91 3.25 -20.85 24.03
#